data_AF-A0A2T2VB79-F1
#
_entry.id   AF-A0A2T2VB79-F1
#
_cell.length_a   1.000
_cell.length_b   1.000
_cell.length_c   1.000
_cell.angle_alpha   90.00
_cell.angle_beta   90.00
_cell.angle_gamma   90.00
#
_symmetry.space_group_name_H-M   'P 1'
#
loop_
_entity.id
_entity.type
_entity.pdbx_description
1 polymer ?
#
loop_
_entity_poly.entity_id
_entity_poly.type
_entity_poly.pdbx_seq_one_letter_code
_entity_poly.pdbx_strand_id
1 'polypeptide(L)'
;MGALAFRPFLAMPPPDPPTERADWTRRLFADETPGETPGAPTGDGSRAVMLLAEASERITAHPAVQKWLREAGFEAARGLRGGDAMAQAQAHGRMARDLKEQFPTLVEAVREATGGCGELALQWRPLHPNYSKVYLSFFDDAFDPDVFCALRSPALSAVRDALRAVREALPKGEPFAGQPNEAAGVLEHDGRCLGVRYRERASEKEGRPRRSVALVPAPGDETDEHTDEQAARGVVAYFAPEERERWYER
;
A
#
# COMPACT_ATOMS: atom_id res chain seq x y z
N MET A 1 -49.72 -12.15 9.02
CA MET A 1 -48.50 -12.83 8.55
C MET A 1 -48.29 -12.44 7.09
N GLY A 2 -47.43 -11.45 6.83
CA GLY A 2 -47.11 -11.02 5.46
C GLY A 2 -45.78 -11.61 5.03
N ALA A 3 -45.80 -12.47 4.02
CA ALA A 3 -44.60 -13.04 3.42
C ALA A 3 -43.88 -11.96 2.60
N LEU A 4 -42.68 -11.57 3.05
CA LEU A 4 -41.76 -10.74 2.27
C LEU A 4 -41.19 -11.61 1.14
N ALA A 5 -41.53 -11.27 -0.09
CA ALA A 5 -40.93 -11.84 -1.27
C ALA A 5 -39.46 -11.41 -1.37
N PHE A 6 -38.56 -12.36 -1.17
CA PHE A 6 -37.15 -12.25 -1.55
C PHE A 6 -37.10 -12.03 -3.06
N ARG A 7 -36.64 -10.85 -3.50
CA ARG A 7 -36.28 -10.65 -4.90
C ARG A 7 -34.86 -11.18 -5.12
N PRO A 8 -34.62 -12.07 -6.10
CA PRO A 8 -33.28 -12.47 -6.46
C PRO A 8 -32.54 -11.25 -7.04
N PHE A 9 -31.30 -11.07 -6.60
CA PHE A 9 -30.36 -10.10 -7.17
C PHE A 9 -30.24 -10.39 -8.67
N LEU A 10 -30.56 -9.41 -9.52
CA LEU A 10 -30.21 -9.48 -10.94
C LEU A 10 -28.69 -9.43 -11.02
N ALA A 11 -28.08 -10.60 -11.23
CA ALA A 11 -26.67 -10.71 -11.54
C ALA A 11 -26.38 -9.82 -12.76
N MET A 12 -25.54 -8.81 -12.58
CA MET A 12 -24.97 -8.11 -13.74
C MET A 12 -24.18 -9.14 -14.54
N PRO A 13 -24.27 -9.15 -15.89
CA PRO A 13 -23.42 -10.02 -16.69
C PRO A 13 -21.96 -9.71 -16.34
N PRO A 14 -21.12 -10.73 -16.06
CA PRO A 14 -19.73 -10.49 -15.74
C PRO A 14 -19.06 -9.79 -16.94
N PRO A 15 -18.33 -8.69 -16.73
CA PRO A 15 -17.48 -8.14 -17.78
C PRO A 15 -16.44 -9.18 -18.20
N ASP A 16 -15.98 -9.12 -19.46
CA ASP A 16 -14.97 -10.05 -19.95
C ASP A 16 -13.71 -10.00 -19.05
N PRO A 17 -13.29 -11.12 -18.44
CA PRO A 17 -12.26 -11.15 -17.40
C PRO A 17 -10.88 -10.57 -17.79
N PRO A 18 -10.38 -10.66 -19.04
CA PRO A 18 -9.09 -10.07 -19.37
C PRO A 18 -9.13 -8.53 -19.42
N THR A 19 -10.28 -7.94 -19.77
CA THR A 19 -10.44 -6.48 -19.88
C THR A 19 -10.53 -5.83 -18.51
N GLU A 20 -11.22 -6.49 -17.57
CA GLU A 20 -11.38 -5.99 -16.20
C GLU A 20 -10.05 -6.08 -15.40
N ARG A 21 -9.27 -7.15 -15.58
CA ARG A 21 -7.95 -7.28 -14.95
C ARG A 21 -6.96 -6.23 -15.45
N ALA A 22 -6.94 -5.97 -16.76
CA ALA A 22 -6.10 -4.93 -17.34
C ALA A 22 -6.47 -3.52 -16.82
N ASP A 23 -7.77 -3.24 -16.63
CA ASP A 23 -8.24 -1.98 -16.04
C ASP A 23 -7.76 -1.82 -14.59
N TRP A 24 -7.85 -2.86 -13.76
CA TRP A 24 -7.35 -2.81 -12.39
C TRP A 24 -5.84 -2.59 -12.31
N THR A 25 -5.08 -3.28 -13.15
CA THR A 25 -3.61 -3.12 -13.20
C THR A 25 -3.22 -1.69 -13.56
N ARG A 26 -3.89 -1.09 -14.56
CA ARG A 26 -3.71 0.31 -14.95
C ARG A 26 -4.13 1.30 -13.86
N ARG A 27 -5.06 0.94 -12.98
CA ARG A 27 -5.46 1.81 -11.85
C ARG A 27 -4.46 1.76 -10.70
N LEU A 28 -3.80 0.63 -10.50
CA LEU A 28 -2.78 0.45 -9.47
C LEU A 28 -1.53 1.27 -9.77
N PHE A 29 -1.06 1.23 -11.01
CA PHE A 29 0.07 2.01 -11.50
C PHE A 29 -0.48 3.07 -12.45
N ALA A 30 -0.49 4.34 -12.03
CA ALA A 30 -1.04 5.42 -12.83
C ALA A 30 -0.68 5.29 -14.32
N ASP A 31 -1.63 5.52 -15.24
CA ASP A 31 -1.29 5.77 -16.65
C ASP A 31 -0.34 6.98 -16.65
N GLU A 32 0.93 6.76 -16.93
CA GLU A 32 1.84 7.83 -17.31
C GLU A 32 1.27 8.47 -18.58
N THR A 33 0.61 9.62 -18.44
CA THR A 33 0.36 10.48 -19.59
C THR A 33 1.72 10.78 -20.26
N PRO A 34 1.85 10.61 -21.58
CA PRO A 34 3.08 10.96 -22.29
C PRO A 34 3.17 12.49 -22.34
N GLY A 35 3.85 13.08 -21.37
CA GLY A 35 4.06 14.52 -21.30
C GLY A 35 4.34 15.00 -19.87
N GLU A 36 5.63 15.12 -19.56
CA GLU A 36 6.19 15.93 -18.47
C GLU A 36 6.25 15.33 -17.03
N THR A 37 7.47 14.92 -16.70
CA THR A 37 8.03 14.34 -15.46
C THR A 37 7.94 15.25 -14.23
N PRO A 38 8.03 14.65 -13.03
CA PRO A 38 9.09 15.09 -12.11
C PRO A 38 9.91 13.89 -11.60
N GLY A 39 11.20 13.85 -11.99
CA GLY A 39 12.22 12.98 -11.40
C GLY A 39 12.39 11.58 -12.00
N ALA A 40 12.81 11.45 -13.25
CA ALA A 40 13.18 10.15 -13.84
C ALA A 40 14.39 9.52 -13.13
N PRO A 41 14.36 8.19 -12.90
CA PRO A 41 15.51 7.36 -13.17
C PRO A 41 15.23 6.49 -14.40
N THR A 42 15.58 6.99 -15.59
CA THR A 42 15.92 6.12 -16.73
C THR A 42 17.22 5.40 -16.37
N GLY A 43 17.10 4.19 -15.81
CA GLY A 43 18.24 3.40 -15.34
C GLY A 43 17.84 2.02 -14.79
N ASP A 44 17.29 1.17 -15.64
CA ASP A 44 17.39 -0.30 -15.61
C ASP A 44 17.45 -1.03 -14.25
N GLY A 45 16.40 -0.96 -13.40
CA GLY A 45 16.38 -1.75 -12.16
C GLY A 45 15.09 -1.82 -11.34
N SER A 46 14.29 -0.76 -11.27
CA SER A 46 12.98 -0.76 -10.59
C SER A 46 11.87 -1.14 -11.56
N ARG A 47 10.93 -2.00 -11.15
CA ARG A 47 9.85 -2.52 -11.99
C ARG A 47 8.67 -1.54 -12.05
N ALA A 48 8.33 -0.93 -10.92
CA ALA A 48 7.32 0.11 -10.78
C ALA A 48 7.36 0.72 -9.37
N VAL A 49 7.02 2.01 -9.24
CA VAL A 49 6.76 2.69 -7.98
C VAL A 49 5.26 2.97 -7.90
N MET A 50 4.64 2.66 -6.76
CA MET A 50 3.21 2.86 -6.51
C MET A 50 3.02 3.74 -5.27
N LEU A 51 2.35 4.87 -5.44
CA LEU A 51 1.87 5.69 -4.33
C LEU A 51 0.58 5.10 -3.80
N LEU A 52 0.60 4.62 -2.55
CA LEU A 52 -0.46 3.75 -2.02
C LEU A 52 -1.75 4.52 -1.72
N ALA A 53 -1.63 5.78 -1.31
CA ALA A 53 -2.79 6.67 -1.17
C ALA A 53 -3.52 6.86 -2.50
N GLU A 54 -2.79 7.12 -3.59
CA GLU A 54 -3.39 7.32 -4.92
C GLU A 54 -3.97 6.02 -5.48
N ALA A 55 -3.27 4.89 -5.34
CA ALA A 55 -3.79 3.59 -5.75
C ALA A 55 -5.08 3.25 -4.98
N SER A 56 -5.09 3.44 -3.66
CA SER A 56 -6.27 3.22 -2.82
C SER A 56 -7.43 4.16 -3.19
N GLU A 57 -7.13 5.42 -3.52
CA GLU A 57 -8.13 6.39 -4.00
C GLU A 57 -8.74 5.94 -5.34
N ARG A 58 -7.92 5.52 -6.31
CA ARG A 58 -8.39 5.04 -7.62
C ARG A 58 -9.23 3.78 -7.51
N ILE A 59 -8.85 2.86 -6.63
CA ILE A 59 -9.66 1.66 -6.31
C ILE A 59 -10.99 2.08 -5.70
N THR A 60 -10.94 2.93 -4.67
CA THR A 60 -12.14 3.39 -3.95
C THR A 60 -13.07 4.14 -4.88
N ALA A 61 -12.56 4.99 -5.77
CA ALA A 61 -13.34 5.80 -6.72
C ALA A 61 -13.96 4.98 -7.86
N HIS A 62 -13.57 3.70 -8.03
CA HIS A 62 -14.13 2.87 -9.09
C HIS A 62 -15.65 2.73 -8.93
N PRO A 63 -16.46 2.92 -10.00
CA PRO A 63 -17.92 2.92 -9.90
C PRO A 63 -18.51 1.65 -9.27
N ALA A 64 -17.92 0.48 -9.57
CA ALA A 64 -18.38 -0.79 -9.00
C ALA A 64 -18.09 -0.88 -7.49
N VAL A 65 -16.91 -0.40 -7.04
CA VAL A 65 -16.53 -0.37 -5.62
C VAL A 65 -17.38 0.63 -4.86
N GLN A 66 -17.60 1.83 -5.41
CA GLN A 66 -18.49 2.84 -4.84
C GLN A 66 -19.92 2.33 -4.69
N LYS A 67 -20.45 1.64 -5.70
CA LYS A 67 -21.79 1.04 -5.64
C LYS A 67 -21.86 -0.01 -4.53
N TRP A 68 -20.90 -0.93 -4.49
CA TRP A 68 -20.83 -1.96 -3.46
C TRP A 68 -20.69 -1.35 -2.05
N LEU A 69 -19.79 -0.38 -1.83
CA LEU A 69 -19.60 0.29 -0.54
C LEU A 69 -20.89 0.90 -0.01
N ARG A 70 -21.70 1.53 -0.88
CA ARG A 70 -23.01 2.10 -0.50
C ARG A 70 -24.01 1.02 -0.11
N GLU A 71 -24.14 -0.02 -0.93
CA GLU A 71 -25.12 -1.10 -0.73
C GLU A 71 -24.76 -1.96 0.50
N ALA A 72 -23.55 -2.50 0.53
CA ALA A 72 -23.05 -3.32 1.64
C ALA A 72 -22.96 -2.50 2.94
N GLY A 73 -22.53 -1.24 2.87
CA GLY A 73 -22.45 -0.36 4.03
C GLY A 73 -23.81 -0.04 4.64
N PHE A 74 -24.83 0.17 3.81
CA PHE A 74 -26.21 0.38 4.28
C PHE A 74 -26.77 -0.86 4.96
N GLU A 75 -26.60 -2.04 4.36
CA GLU A 75 -27.06 -3.31 4.95
C GLU A 75 -26.34 -3.62 6.26
N ALA A 76 -25.02 -3.44 6.30
CA ALA A 76 -24.22 -3.60 7.51
C ALA A 76 -24.68 -2.64 8.62
N ALA A 77 -24.98 -1.38 8.29
CA ALA A 77 -25.46 -0.39 9.24
C ALA A 77 -26.88 -0.70 9.77
N ARG A 78 -27.79 -1.24 8.95
CA ARG A 78 -29.13 -1.68 9.41
C ARG A 78 -29.07 -2.76 10.47
N GLY A 79 -28.03 -3.60 10.43
CA GLY A 79 -27.78 -4.63 11.43
C GLY A 79 -27.30 -4.09 12.78
N LEU A 80 -26.80 -2.85 12.84
CA LEU A 80 -26.28 -2.24 14.06
C LEU A 80 -27.42 -1.66 14.91
N ARG A 81 -27.96 -2.45 15.84
CA ARG A 81 -28.87 -1.95 16.88
C ARG A 81 -28.04 -1.43 18.06
N GLY A 82 -27.89 -0.11 18.14
CA GLY A 82 -27.44 0.59 19.34
C GLY A 82 -25.99 0.32 19.77
N GLY A 83 -25.02 0.95 19.08
CA GLY A 83 -23.67 1.21 19.60
C GLY A 83 -22.80 0.01 20.03
N ASP A 84 -23.24 -1.22 19.79
CA ASP A 84 -22.51 -2.42 20.18
C ASP A 84 -21.24 -2.59 19.32
N ALA A 85 -20.09 -2.37 19.96
CA ALA A 85 -18.78 -2.52 19.35
C ALA A 85 -18.54 -3.93 18.78
N MET A 86 -19.10 -4.96 19.40
CA MET A 86 -18.98 -6.34 18.91
C MET A 86 -19.79 -6.54 17.63
N ALA A 87 -21.02 -6.01 17.57
CA ALA A 87 -21.83 -6.04 16.36
C ALA A 87 -21.15 -5.27 15.21
N GLN A 88 -20.52 -4.14 15.52
CA GLN A 88 -19.77 -3.35 14.54
C GLN A 88 -18.53 -4.10 14.01
N ALA A 89 -17.75 -4.73 14.89
CA ALA A 89 -16.59 -5.52 14.49
C ALA A 89 -17.00 -6.70 13.59
N GLN A 90 -18.10 -7.40 13.93
CA GLN A 90 -18.62 -8.48 13.09
C GLN A 90 -19.13 -8.00 11.74
N ALA A 91 -19.81 -6.86 11.70
CA ALA A 91 -20.29 -6.27 10.46
C ALA A 91 -19.12 -5.82 9.55
N HIS A 92 -18.09 -5.21 10.14
CA HIS A 92 -16.85 -4.88 9.45
C HIS A 92 -16.18 -6.13 8.87
N GLY A 93 -16.00 -7.19 9.68
CA GLY A 93 -15.38 -8.43 9.23
C GLY A 93 -16.15 -9.14 8.12
N ARG A 94 -17.49 -9.07 8.11
CA ARG A 94 -18.31 -9.55 6.99
C ARG A 94 -18.07 -8.73 5.74
N MET A 95 -18.15 -7.40 5.82
CA MET A 95 -17.89 -6.55 4.65
C MET A 95 -16.48 -6.71 4.10
N ALA A 96 -15.46 -6.88 4.95
CA ALA A 96 -14.09 -7.10 4.52
C ALA A 96 -13.94 -8.44 3.76
N ARG A 97 -14.69 -9.47 4.15
CA ARG A 97 -14.75 -10.74 3.40
C ARG A 97 -15.52 -10.58 2.09
N ASP A 98 -16.70 -9.98 2.14
CA ASP A 98 -17.56 -9.74 0.98
C ASP A 98 -16.83 -8.91 -0.08
N LEU A 99 -15.95 -7.98 0.30
CA LEU A 99 -15.08 -7.24 -0.61
C LEU A 99 -14.23 -8.20 -1.46
N LYS A 100 -13.55 -9.15 -0.82
CA LYS A 100 -12.66 -10.10 -1.48
C LYS A 100 -13.45 -11.08 -2.36
N GLU A 101 -14.65 -11.48 -1.94
CA GLU A 101 -15.55 -12.36 -2.70
C GLU A 101 -16.19 -11.66 -3.91
N GLN A 102 -16.55 -10.38 -3.78
CA GLN A 102 -17.22 -9.62 -4.83
C GLN A 102 -16.25 -9.11 -5.91
N PHE A 103 -14.98 -8.91 -5.58
CA PHE A 103 -13.95 -8.38 -6.49
C PHE A 103 -12.73 -9.30 -6.60
N PRO A 104 -12.89 -10.57 -7.02
CA PRO A 104 -11.78 -11.52 -7.11
C PRO A 104 -10.74 -11.10 -8.15
N THR A 105 -11.15 -10.42 -9.22
CA THR A 105 -10.24 -9.89 -10.25
C THR A 105 -9.35 -8.76 -9.71
N LEU A 106 -9.86 -7.92 -8.82
CA LEU A 106 -9.07 -6.90 -8.12
C LEU A 106 -8.11 -7.53 -7.10
N VAL A 107 -8.55 -8.55 -6.36
CA VAL A 107 -7.67 -9.29 -5.42
C VAL A 107 -6.45 -9.86 -6.16
N GLU A 108 -6.68 -10.54 -7.29
CA GLU A 108 -5.58 -11.08 -8.09
C GLU A 108 -4.70 -9.97 -8.68
N ALA A 109 -5.28 -8.86 -9.15
CA ALA A 109 -4.50 -7.73 -9.66
C ALA A 109 -3.61 -7.11 -8.58
N VAL A 110 -4.10 -6.95 -7.35
CA VAL A 110 -3.31 -6.47 -6.20
C VAL A 110 -2.20 -7.46 -5.86
N ARG A 111 -2.51 -8.75 -5.81
CA ARG A 111 -1.53 -9.80 -5.53
C ARG A 111 -0.40 -9.80 -6.57
N GLU A 112 -0.74 -9.72 -7.86
CA GLU A 112 0.24 -9.67 -8.95
C GLU A 112 1.06 -8.38 -8.90
N ALA A 113 0.41 -7.23 -8.72
CA ALA A 113 1.06 -5.93 -8.67
C ALA A 113 2.04 -5.78 -7.50
N THR A 114 1.75 -6.44 -6.37
CA THR A 114 2.52 -6.32 -5.14
C THR A 114 3.42 -7.53 -4.86
N GLY A 115 3.55 -8.48 -5.78
CA GLY A 115 4.28 -9.73 -5.55
C GLY A 115 3.71 -10.58 -4.41
N GLY A 116 2.45 -10.36 -4.03
CA GLY A 116 1.80 -10.98 -2.87
C GLY A 116 2.05 -10.29 -1.53
N CYS A 117 2.75 -9.16 -1.50
CA CYS A 117 3.02 -8.40 -0.28
C CYS A 117 1.81 -7.62 0.24
N GLY A 118 0.95 -7.15 -0.67
CA GLY A 118 -0.19 -6.32 -0.36
C GLY A 118 -1.51 -7.07 -0.44
N GLU A 119 -2.48 -6.63 0.34
CA GLU A 119 -3.85 -7.12 0.28
C GLU A 119 -4.88 -5.99 0.26
N LEU A 120 -6.09 -6.31 -0.21
CA LEU A 120 -7.23 -5.40 -0.09
C LEU A 120 -7.76 -5.42 1.34
N ALA A 121 -7.87 -4.22 1.91
CA ALA A 121 -8.47 -3.97 3.20
C ALA A 121 -9.61 -2.94 3.10
N LEU A 122 -10.45 -2.91 4.12
CA LEU A 122 -11.63 -2.07 4.19
C LEU A 122 -11.58 -1.19 5.43
N GLN A 123 -11.62 0.12 5.24
CA GLN A 123 -11.94 1.05 6.31
C GLN A 123 -13.41 1.42 6.19
N TRP A 124 -14.28 0.77 6.96
CA TRP A 124 -15.71 1.08 6.97
C TRP A 124 -16.08 1.99 8.15
N ARG A 125 -16.81 3.07 7.85
CA ARG A 125 -17.25 4.08 8.82
C ARG A 125 -18.78 4.16 8.83
N PRO A 126 -19.48 3.45 9.74
CA PRO A 126 -20.95 3.36 9.71
C PRO A 126 -21.64 4.72 9.92
N LEU A 127 -21.10 5.58 10.79
CA LEU A 127 -21.63 6.92 11.05
C LEU A 127 -21.18 7.97 10.03
N HIS A 128 -20.16 7.65 9.23
CA HIS A 128 -19.58 8.54 8.25
C HIS A 128 -19.33 7.80 6.93
N PRO A 129 -20.38 7.33 6.22
CA PRO A 129 -20.23 6.46 5.06
C PRO A 129 -19.32 7.03 3.96
N ASN A 130 -19.32 8.35 3.78
CA ASN A 130 -18.47 9.05 2.80
C ASN A 130 -16.96 8.93 3.08
N TYR A 131 -16.58 8.52 4.30
CA TYR A 131 -15.20 8.25 4.69
C TYR A 131 -14.87 6.75 4.71
N SER A 132 -15.77 5.91 4.20
CA SER A 132 -15.47 4.50 3.99
C SER A 132 -14.62 4.36 2.73
N LYS A 133 -13.52 3.62 2.82
CA LYS A 133 -12.59 3.43 1.70
C LYS A 133 -12.05 2.00 1.64
N VAL A 134 -11.71 1.58 0.44
CA VAL A 134 -10.91 0.38 0.18
C VAL A 134 -9.47 0.82 0.04
N TYR A 135 -8.55 0.15 0.71
CA TYR A 135 -7.14 0.50 0.71
C TYR A 135 -6.26 -0.73 0.58
N LEU A 136 -4.99 -0.51 0.24
CA LEU A 136 -3.98 -1.55 0.22
C LEU A 136 -3.33 -1.64 1.60
N SER A 137 -3.43 -2.80 2.24
CA SER A 137 -2.76 -3.08 3.50
C SER A 137 -1.53 -3.96 3.27
N PHE A 138 -0.51 -3.76 4.10
CA PHE A 138 0.73 -4.51 4.10
C PHE A 138 1.03 -4.95 5.53
N PHE A 139 1.51 -6.18 5.69
CA PHE A 139 1.84 -6.76 7.00
C PHE A 139 0.71 -6.68 8.04
N ASP A 140 -0.50 -7.13 7.69
CA ASP A 140 -1.64 -7.28 8.60
C ASP A 140 -2.00 -5.99 9.39
N ASP A 141 -2.05 -4.85 8.71
CA ASP A 141 -2.35 -3.50 9.26
C ASP A 141 -1.35 -2.98 10.31
N ALA A 142 -0.26 -3.69 10.59
CA ALA A 142 0.76 -3.25 11.56
C ALA A 142 1.76 -2.24 10.97
N PHE A 143 1.74 -2.06 9.66
CA PHE A 143 2.62 -1.16 8.92
C PHE A 143 1.81 -0.45 7.83
N ASP A 144 1.80 0.88 7.84
CA ASP A 144 1.05 1.70 6.88
C ASP A 144 2.04 2.41 5.94
N PRO A 145 2.44 1.77 4.83
CA PRO A 145 3.38 2.36 3.88
C PRO A 145 2.74 3.44 3.02
N ASP A 146 3.52 4.47 2.69
CA ASP A 146 3.17 5.50 1.72
C ASP A 146 3.47 5.05 0.28
N VAL A 147 4.54 4.26 0.11
CA VAL A 147 5.07 3.85 -1.20
C VAL A 147 5.31 2.35 -1.26
N PHE A 148 4.96 1.74 -2.38
CA PHE A 148 5.36 0.38 -2.73
C PHE A 148 6.31 0.40 -3.93
N CYS A 149 7.41 -0.35 -3.84
CA CYS A 149 8.45 -0.43 -4.87
C CYS A 149 8.74 -1.89 -5.23
N ALA A 150 8.37 -2.32 -6.44
CA ALA A 150 8.76 -3.63 -6.95
C ALA A 150 10.15 -3.55 -7.60
N LEU A 151 11.11 -4.34 -7.12
CA LEU A 151 12.48 -4.40 -7.61
C LEU A 151 12.62 -5.52 -8.65
N ARG A 152 13.13 -5.20 -9.85
CA ARG A 152 13.45 -6.25 -10.86
C ARG A 152 14.65 -7.08 -10.43
N SER A 153 15.60 -6.44 -9.76
CA SER A 153 16.78 -7.09 -9.19
C SER A 153 17.14 -6.37 -7.88
N PRO A 154 17.80 -7.06 -6.94
CA PRO A 154 18.26 -6.46 -5.69
C PRO A 154 19.58 -5.71 -5.90
N ALA A 155 19.78 -5.07 -7.06
CA ALA A 155 20.97 -4.29 -7.35
C ALA A 155 21.00 -3.01 -6.51
N LEU A 156 22.19 -2.61 -6.05
CA LEU A 156 22.36 -1.44 -5.19
C LEU A 156 21.81 -0.14 -5.81
N SER A 157 21.89 0.02 -7.13
CA SER A 157 21.29 1.15 -7.85
C SER A 157 19.77 1.16 -7.75
N ALA A 158 19.11 0.03 -8.04
CA ALA A 158 17.67 -0.12 -7.95
C ALA A 158 17.15 0.13 -6.53
N VAL A 159 17.86 -0.38 -5.52
CA VAL A 159 17.56 -0.15 -4.11
C VAL A 159 17.68 1.33 -3.76
N ARG A 160 18.73 2.03 -4.22
CA ARG A 160 18.91 3.46 -3.96
C ARG A 160 17.80 4.29 -4.59
N ASP A 161 17.34 3.92 -5.78
CA ASP A 161 16.21 4.60 -6.42
C ASP A 161 14.89 4.32 -5.68
N ALA A 162 14.68 3.10 -5.20
CA ALA A 162 13.53 2.78 -4.35
C ALA A 162 13.55 3.57 -3.02
N LEU A 163 14.69 3.65 -2.34
CA LEU A 163 14.84 4.46 -1.12
C LEU A 163 14.63 5.95 -1.40
N ARG A 164 15.04 6.43 -2.59
CA ARG A 164 14.76 7.81 -3.02
C ARG A 164 13.26 8.05 -3.17
N ALA A 165 12.52 7.11 -3.75
CA ALA A 165 11.07 7.23 -3.89
C ALA A 165 10.37 7.30 -2.52
N VAL A 166 10.80 6.48 -1.54
CA VAL A 166 10.28 6.55 -0.17
C VAL A 166 10.60 7.91 0.47
N ARG A 167 11.83 8.41 0.28
CA ARG A 167 12.22 9.74 0.77
C ARG A 167 11.38 10.87 0.16
N GLU A 168 11.02 10.77 -1.11
CA GLU A 168 10.20 11.77 -1.80
C GLU A 168 8.75 11.81 -1.30
N ALA A 169 8.29 10.75 -0.62
CA ALA A 169 7.01 10.72 0.05
C ALA A 169 7.00 11.40 1.44
N LEU A 170 8.15 11.90 1.92
CA LEU A 170 8.19 12.66 3.17
C LEU A 170 7.24 13.87 3.13
N PRO A 171 6.59 14.21 4.27
CA PRO A 171 5.84 15.44 4.40
C PRO A 171 6.66 16.67 3.96
N LYS A 172 6.01 17.56 3.20
CA LYS A 172 6.63 18.81 2.75
C LYS A 172 6.80 19.77 3.92
N GLY A 173 8.00 20.33 4.08
CA GLY A 173 8.32 21.32 5.11
C GLY A 173 9.38 20.81 6.08
N GLU A 174 9.87 21.69 6.94
CA GLU A 174 10.83 21.31 7.97
C GLU A 174 10.15 20.52 9.09
N PRO A 175 10.78 19.45 9.62
CA PRO A 175 10.24 18.70 10.75
C PRO A 175 10.17 19.58 12.01
N PHE A 176 9.12 19.38 12.81
CA PHE A 176 8.98 20.06 14.10
C PHE A 176 9.93 19.47 15.16
N ALA A 177 10.30 20.28 16.16
CA ALA A 177 11.12 19.82 17.27
C ALA A 177 10.45 18.64 18.00
N GLY A 178 11.14 17.50 18.10
CA GLY A 178 10.62 16.28 18.72
C GLY A 178 9.66 15.46 17.85
N GLN A 179 9.28 15.95 16.67
CA GLN A 179 8.38 15.25 15.75
C GLN A 179 9.04 15.16 14.35
N PRO A 180 9.71 14.04 14.04
CA PRO A 180 10.29 13.85 12.72
C PRO A 180 9.21 13.81 11.64
N ASN A 181 9.55 14.28 10.45
CA ASN A 181 8.85 13.87 9.25
C ASN A 181 9.18 12.40 9.00
N GLU A 182 8.17 11.57 8.77
CA GLU A 182 8.32 10.14 8.52
C GLU A 182 7.60 9.78 7.22
N ALA A 183 8.21 8.89 6.45
CA ALA A 183 7.60 8.21 5.33
C ALA A 183 7.95 6.72 5.40
N ALA A 184 7.00 5.86 5.09
CA ALA A 184 7.15 4.42 5.10
C ALA A 184 7.06 3.87 3.66
N GLY A 185 7.81 2.81 3.40
CA GLY A 185 7.74 2.12 2.12
C GLY A 185 7.87 0.62 2.25
N VAL A 186 7.39 -0.10 1.25
CA VAL A 186 7.60 -1.54 1.09
C VAL A 186 8.37 -1.77 -0.20
N LEU A 187 9.50 -2.47 -0.08
CA LEU A 187 10.27 -2.95 -1.20
C LEU A 187 9.92 -4.43 -1.40
N GLU A 188 9.67 -4.82 -2.64
CA GLU A 188 9.39 -6.21 -3.02
C GLU A 188 10.45 -6.71 -3.99
N HIS A 189 10.88 -7.96 -3.80
CA HIS A 189 11.66 -8.69 -4.79
C HIS A 189 11.38 -10.19 -4.68
N ASP A 190 10.98 -10.79 -5.80
CA ASP A 190 10.71 -12.24 -5.92
C ASP A 190 9.72 -12.77 -4.86
N GLY A 191 8.65 -12.00 -4.63
CA GLY A 191 7.60 -12.32 -3.65
C GLY A 191 8.00 -12.14 -2.19
N ARG A 192 9.19 -11.59 -1.92
CA ARG A 192 9.63 -11.22 -0.57
C ARG A 192 9.46 -9.72 -0.38
N CYS A 193 9.08 -9.33 0.83
CA CYS A 193 8.74 -7.94 1.17
C CYS A 193 9.63 -7.43 2.30
N LEU A 194 10.07 -6.18 2.21
CA LEU A 194 10.82 -5.51 3.25
C LEU A 194 10.24 -4.12 3.48
N GLY A 195 9.78 -3.86 4.71
CA GLY A 195 9.39 -2.51 5.12
C GLY A 195 10.61 -1.63 5.33
N VAL A 196 10.46 -0.33 5.08
CA VAL A 196 11.47 0.69 5.30
C VAL A 196 10.80 1.92 5.89
N ARG A 197 11.40 2.52 6.92
CA ARG A 197 10.98 3.82 7.45
C ARG A 197 12.07 4.85 7.21
N TYR A 198 11.71 5.92 6.53
CA TYR A 198 12.58 7.07 6.30
C TYR A 198 12.18 8.18 7.26
N ARG A 199 13.13 8.72 8.02
CA ARG A 199 12.89 9.80 8.99
C ARG A 199 13.76 11.01 8.69
N GLU A 200 13.16 12.17 8.79
CA GLU A 200 13.85 13.46 8.73
C GLU A 200 13.60 14.22 10.03
N ARG A 201 14.67 14.45 10.79
CA ARG A 201 14.65 15.12 12.10
C ARG A 201 15.18 16.54 11.97
N ALA A 202 14.59 17.44 12.76
CA ALA A 202 15.12 18.79 12.90
C ALA A 202 16.57 18.73 13.39
N SER A 203 17.44 19.54 12.82
CA SER A 203 18.82 19.65 13.29
C SER A 203 18.85 20.46 14.58
N GLU A 204 19.57 19.96 15.60
CA GLU A 204 19.73 20.66 16.89
C GLU A 204 20.63 21.91 16.78
N LYS A 205 21.37 22.06 15.68
CA LYS A 205 22.17 23.23 15.34
C LYS A 205 21.78 23.70 13.95
N GLU A 206 21.59 25.01 13.76
CA GLU A 206 21.28 25.64 12.46
C GLU A 206 22.01 24.93 11.31
N GLY A 207 21.28 24.09 10.58
CA GLY A 207 21.91 23.06 9.75
C GLY A 207 20.86 22.19 9.05
N ARG A 208 21.31 21.44 8.05
CA ARG A 208 20.43 20.57 7.26
C ARG A 208 19.80 19.50 8.16
N PRO A 209 18.51 19.17 7.94
CA PRO A 209 17.84 18.16 8.74
C PRO A 209 18.58 16.81 8.65
N ARG A 210 18.64 16.10 9.78
CA ARG A 210 19.28 14.79 9.85
C ARG A 210 18.32 13.74 9.30
N ARG A 211 18.81 12.93 8.37
CA ARG A 211 18.06 11.85 7.75
C ARG A 211 18.56 10.51 8.24
N SER A 212 17.62 9.59 8.46
CA SER A 212 17.91 8.21 8.80
C SER A 212 16.89 7.26 8.19
N VAL A 213 17.32 6.01 8.03
CA VAL A 213 16.51 4.94 7.46
C VAL A 213 16.57 3.74 8.39
N ALA A 214 15.42 3.18 8.74
CA ALA A 214 15.32 1.91 9.45
C ALA A 214 14.68 0.86 8.54
N LEU A 215 15.13 -0.39 8.64
CA LEU A 215 14.55 -1.51 7.93
C LEU A 215 13.55 -2.20 8.85
N VAL A 216 12.49 -2.76 8.26
CA VAL A 216 11.41 -3.45 8.97
C VAL A 216 11.18 -4.81 8.28
N PRO A 217 12.00 -5.83 8.61
CA PRO A 217 11.85 -7.18 8.06
C PRO A 217 10.52 -7.85 8.42
N ALA A 218 9.96 -7.50 9.58
CA ALA A 218 8.66 -7.94 10.06
C ALA A 218 7.99 -6.84 10.92
N PRO A 219 6.66 -6.87 11.11
CA PRO A 219 5.96 -5.95 12.01
C PRO A 219 6.56 -5.90 13.41
N GLY A 220 6.91 -4.69 13.85
CA GLY A 220 7.51 -4.46 15.17
C GLY A 220 8.98 -4.87 15.29
N ASP A 221 9.59 -5.42 14.22
CA ASP A 221 11.01 -5.75 14.16
C ASP A 221 11.76 -4.66 13.38
N GLU A 222 11.80 -3.46 13.94
CA GLU A 222 12.50 -2.34 13.33
C GLU A 222 13.99 -2.36 13.70
N THR A 223 14.87 -2.23 12.71
CA THR A 223 16.32 -2.16 12.93
C THR A 223 16.74 -0.80 13.49
N ASP A 224 18.00 -0.71 13.94
CA ASP A 224 18.63 0.57 14.24
C ASP A 224 18.59 1.53 13.02
N GLU A 225 18.68 2.82 13.31
CA GLU A 225 18.73 3.86 12.29
C GLU A 225 20.07 3.86 11.53
N HIS A 226 19.98 3.88 10.20
CA HIS A 226 21.11 3.83 9.27
C HIS A 226 21.17 5.07 8.36
N THR A 227 22.35 5.33 7.78
CA THR A 227 22.44 6.26 6.64
C THR A 227 21.84 5.64 5.38
N ASP A 228 21.49 6.45 4.39
CA ASP A 228 20.99 5.97 3.08
C ASP A 228 21.87 4.87 2.47
N GLU A 229 23.20 5.00 2.56
CA GLU A 229 24.14 4.03 2.02
C GLU A 229 24.15 2.70 2.79
N GLN A 230 24.11 2.77 4.12
CA GLN A 230 24.06 1.59 4.98
C GLN A 230 22.74 0.85 4.81
N ALA A 231 21.63 1.58 4.78
CA ALA A 231 20.31 1.02 4.55
C ALA A 231 20.23 0.36 3.17
N ALA A 232 20.74 1.00 2.12
CA ALA A 232 20.75 0.41 0.78
C ALA A 232 21.51 -0.93 0.76
N ARG A 233 22.67 -1.01 1.43
CA ARG A 233 23.41 -2.29 1.57
C ARG A 233 22.63 -3.33 2.39
N GLY A 234 21.94 -2.90 3.45
CA GLY A 234 21.09 -3.77 4.26
C GLY A 234 19.94 -4.37 3.45
N VAL A 235 19.28 -3.57 2.62
CA VAL A 235 18.22 -4.04 1.70
C VAL A 235 18.77 -5.05 0.68
N VAL A 236 19.92 -4.77 0.06
CA VAL A 236 20.57 -5.73 -0.85
C VAL A 236 20.86 -7.03 -0.12
N ALA A 237 21.45 -6.98 1.08
CA ALA A 237 21.76 -8.16 1.88
C ALA A 237 20.51 -8.95 2.31
N TYR A 238 19.36 -8.28 2.48
CA TYR A 238 18.09 -8.92 2.81
C TYR A 238 17.55 -9.75 1.63
N PHE A 239 17.56 -9.19 0.41
CA PHE A 239 17.03 -9.86 -0.78
C PHE A 239 18.02 -10.80 -1.45
N ALA A 240 19.32 -10.48 -1.41
CA ALA A 240 20.42 -11.26 -1.96
C ALA A 240 21.51 -11.50 -0.90
N PRO A 241 21.30 -12.42 0.05
CA PRO A 241 22.28 -12.72 1.11
C PRO A 241 23.64 -13.15 0.56
N GLU A 242 23.65 -13.82 -0.59
CA GLU A 242 24.86 -14.34 -1.24
C GLU A 242 25.70 -13.24 -1.91
N GLU A 243 25.08 -12.11 -2.26
CA GLU A 243 25.84 -10.96 -2.75
C GLU A 243 26.61 -10.27 -1.63
N ARG A 244 26.22 -10.43 -0.36
CA ARG A 244 26.87 -9.83 0.81
C ARG A 244 28.38 -10.11 0.85
N GLU A 245 28.79 -11.32 0.47
CA GLU A 245 30.21 -11.73 0.48
C GLU A 245 31.03 -11.00 -0.59
N ARG A 246 30.47 -10.75 -1.78
CA ARG A 246 31.14 -10.09 -2.91
C ARG A 246 31.47 -8.60 -2.70
N TRP A 247 30.93 -8.00 -1.64
CA TRP A 247 31.16 -6.58 -1.29
C TRP A 247 32.17 -6.40 -0.15
N TYR A 248 32.43 -7.42 0.66
CA TYR A 248 33.48 -7.38 1.69
C TYR A 248 34.86 -7.79 1.15
N GLU A 249 34.91 -8.42 -0.03
CA GLU A 249 36.15 -8.84 -0.70
C GLU A 249 36.71 -7.81 -1.71
N ARG A 250 36.13 -6.60 -1.80
CA ARG A 250 36.60 -5.52 -2.69
C ARG A 250 36.97 -4.24 -1.95
#